data_AF-A0A3D8IA42-F1
#
_entry.id   AF-A0A3D8IA42-F1
#
_cell.length_a   1.000
_cell.length_b   1.000
_cell.length_c   1.000
_cell.angle_alpha   90.00
_cell.angle_beta   90.00
_cell.angle_gamma   90.00
#
_symmetry.space_group_name_H-M   'P 1'
#
loop_
_entity.id
_entity.type
_entity.pdbx_description
1 polymer ?
#
loop_
_entity_poly.entity_id
_entity_poly.type
_entity_poly.pdbx_seq_one_letter_code
_entity_poly.pdbx_strand_id
1 'polypeptide(L)'
;MKKLVLICLLLHSIYSYEFSIYSDEESIQPSFECTKAKLHSVEHFLCYSNNTEIYPFSKGYNPYVDNFFNSYYNLIIQNIPKSEKPKARQIARDIMKDRDKAIIEINSQVEYYKTLRQEADNGDAESDNLLRYSAKEGVDTYVVAIFQIEKSYYNGMLYLTNYLLQYQPNLFNKIFYTNPLKYKQLLTQKLDDNVATGLLAETCNLAYKDGLINETGKLIVKVDSK
;
A
#
# COMPACT_ATOMS: atom_id res chain seq x y z
N MET A 1 10.70 17.41 19.43
CA MET A 1 10.02 16.28 20.11
C MET A 1 8.55 16.55 20.42
N LYS A 2 8.17 17.60 21.17
CA LYS A 2 6.74 17.89 21.47
C LYS A 2 5.82 18.08 20.25
N LYS A 3 6.35 18.57 19.12
CA LYS A 3 5.59 18.74 17.86
C LYS A 3 5.29 17.41 17.13
N LEU A 4 6.17 16.40 17.23
CA LEU A 4 6.00 15.09 16.57
C LEU A 4 4.96 14.23 17.29
N VAL A 5 4.94 14.26 18.62
CA VAL A 5 3.93 13.56 19.45
C VAL A 5 2.53 14.15 19.25
N LEU A 6 2.43 15.47 19.09
CA LEU A 6 1.15 16.15 18.80
C LEU A 6 0.60 15.78 17.41
N ILE A 7 1.49 15.56 16.43
CA ILE A 7 1.12 15.10 15.08
C ILE A 7 0.60 13.65 15.14
N CYS A 8 1.22 12.75 15.92
CA CYS A 8 0.75 11.37 16.09
C CYS A 8 -0.63 11.28 16.76
N LEU A 9 -0.93 12.16 17.72
CA LEU A 9 -2.22 12.24 18.40
C LEU A 9 -3.30 12.89 17.53
N LEU A 10 -2.96 13.91 16.72
CA LEU A 10 -3.88 14.50 15.76
C LEU A 10 -4.21 13.53 14.62
N LEU A 11 -3.24 12.72 14.16
CA LEU A 11 -3.46 11.63 13.22
C LEU A 11 -4.49 10.64 13.78
N HIS A 12 -4.34 10.14 15.02
CA HIS A 12 -5.31 9.23 15.64
C HIS A 12 -6.74 9.80 15.69
N SER A 13 -6.90 11.12 15.90
CA SER A 13 -8.23 11.75 15.95
C SER A 13 -8.91 11.88 14.58
N ILE A 14 -8.14 12.02 13.49
CA ILE A 14 -8.66 12.05 12.11
C ILE A 14 -8.93 10.63 11.59
N TYR A 15 -8.21 9.62 12.13
CA TYR A 15 -8.38 8.20 11.81
C TYR A 15 -9.63 7.54 12.40
N SER A 16 -10.46 8.27 13.15
CA SER A 16 -11.73 7.75 13.69
C SER A 16 -12.90 7.80 12.69
N TYR A 17 -12.63 8.03 11.41
CA TYR A 17 -13.62 7.82 10.35
C TYR A 17 -13.83 6.32 10.16
N GLU A 18 -14.97 5.81 10.63
CA GLU A 18 -15.40 4.41 10.50
C GLU A 18 -15.11 3.87 9.10
N PHE A 19 -14.07 3.05 9.03
CA PHE A 19 -13.75 2.26 7.86
C PHE A 19 -14.51 0.93 7.95
N SER A 20 -15.81 0.98 7.66
CA SER A 20 -16.75 -0.13 7.82
C SER A 20 -16.54 -1.31 6.84
N ILE A 21 -15.53 -1.26 5.97
CA ILE A 21 -15.24 -2.30 4.97
C ILE A 21 -14.20 -3.31 5.51
N TYR A 22 -13.50 -2.97 6.59
CA TYR A 22 -12.47 -3.82 7.21
C TYR A 22 -13.01 -4.69 8.38
N SER A 23 -14.33 -4.82 8.55
CA SER A 23 -14.87 -5.62 9.66
C SER A 23 -14.96 -7.14 9.37
N ASP A 24 -14.88 -7.54 8.09
CA ASP A 24 -14.96 -8.96 7.67
C ASP A 24 -13.61 -9.41 7.03
N GLU A 25 -12.52 -9.30 7.79
CA GLU A 25 -11.12 -9.44 7.33
C GLU A 25 -10.64 -10.88 7.02
N GLU A 26 -11.44 -11.93 7.26
CA GLU A 26 -10.89 -13.30 7.30
C GLU A 26 -10.64 -14.01 5.95
N SER A 27 -10.80 -13.37 4.78
CA SER A 27 -10.58 -14.11 3.51
C SER A 27 -10.07 -13.35 2.29
N ILE A 28 -9.77 -12.06 2.40
CA ILE A 28 -9.39 -11.28 1.21
C ILE A 28 -7.94 -11.57 0.84
N GLN A 29 -7.75 -12.14 -0.33
CA GLN A 29 -6.43 -12.41 -0.90
C GLN A 29 -5.94 -11.19 -1.69
N PRO A 30 -4.62 -10.94 -1.69
CA PRO A 30 -4.00 -10.03 -2.66
C PRO A 30 -4.31 -10.46 -4.11
N SER A 31 -3.97 -9.60 -5.06
CA SER A 31 -4.24 -9.84 -6.48
C SER A 31 -3.35 -10.90 -7.13
N PHE A 32 -2.44 -11.48 -6.36
CA PHE A 32 -1.53 -12.56 -6.71
C PHE A 32 -1.73 -13.77 -5.79
N GLU A 33 -1.24 -14.93 -6.22
CA GLU A 33 -1.37 -16.18 -5.45
C GLU A 33 -0.31 -16.27 -4.35
N CYS A 34 -0.73 -16.25 -3.08
CA CYS A 34 0.16 -16.36 -1.92
C CYS A 34 1.01 -17.64 -1.89
N THR A 35 0.53 -18.72 -2.50
CA THR A 35 1.26 -20.00 -2.61
C THR A 35 2.46 -19.92 -3.56
N LYS A 36 2.52 -18.91 -4.44
CA LYS A 36 3.62 -18.67 -5.38
C LYS A 36 4.61 -17.62 -4.88
N ALA A 37 4.35 -17.02 -3.72
CA ALA A 37 5.22 -16.00 -3.16
C ALA A 37 6.57 -16.59 -2.76
N LYS A 38 7.67 -15.94 -3.17
CA LYS A 38 9.03 -16.37 -2.80
C LYS A 38 9.35 -15.90 -1.39
N LEU A 39 10.04 -16.72 -0.61
CA LEU A 39 10.53 -16.29 0.71
C LEU A 39 11.34 -14.99 0.59
N HIS A 40 11.18 -14.08 1.55
CA HIS A 40 11.83 -12.76 1.57
C HIS A 40 11.43 -11.81 0.42
N SER A 41 10.31 -12.05 -0.26
CA SER A 41 9.71 -11.11 -1.22
C SER A 41 8.63 -10.23 -0.60
N VAL A 42 8.23 -9.17 -1.31
CA VAL A 42 7.04 -8.37 -0.96
C VAL A 42 5.82 -9.27 -0.92
N GLU A 43 5.61 -10.11 -1.93
CA GLU A 43 4.45 -10.99 -1.99
C GLU A 43 4.36 -11.88 -0.75
N HIS A 44 5.49 -12.41 -0.26
CA HIS A 44 5.52 -13.22 0.94
C HIS A 44 5.21 -12.40 2.18
N PHE A 45 5.75 -11.19 2.28
CA PHE A 45 5.43 -10.28 3.38
C PHE A 45 3.94 -9.91 3.42
N LEU A 46 3.34 -9.58 2.28
CA LEU A 46 1.92 -9.22 2.19
C LEU A 46 1.01 -10.40 2.53
N CYS A 47 1.39 -11.64 2.19
CA CYS A 47 0.59 -12.83 2.48
C CYS A 47 0.69 -13.34 3.92
N TYR A 48 1.85 -13.16 4.57
CA TYR A 48 2.14 -13.85 5.84
C TYR A 48 2.54 -12.91 6.98
N SER A 49 2.40 -11.59 6.81
CA SER A 49 2.61 -10.60 7.89
C SER A 49 1.71 -10.81 9.11
N ASN A 50 0.58 -11.51 8.97
CA ASN A 50 -0.33 -11.87 10.07
C ASN A 50 0.11 -13.09 10.90
N ASN A 51 1.20 -13.78 10.52
CA ASN A 51 1.61 -14.99 11.24
C ASN A 51 2.36 -14.61 12.52
N THR A 52 1.66 -14.75 13.65
CA THR A 52 2.00 -14.22 14.98
C THR A 52 3.27 -14.79 15.61
N GLU A 53 3.86 -15.86 15.06
CA GLU A 53 5.14 -16.40 15.55
C GLU A 53 6.35 -15.55 15.10
N ILE A 54 6.21 -14.77 14.03
CA ILE A 54 7.30 -13.94 13.52
C ILE A 54 7.02 -12.45 13.80
N TYR A 55 5.75 -12.00 13.69
CA TYR A 55 5.39 -10.57 13.73
C TYR A 55 4.12 -10.27 14.56
N PRO A 56 4.21 -10.18 15.90
CA PRO A 56 3.05 -10.09 16.79
C PRO A 56 2.34 -8.73 16.86
N PHE A 57 2.78 -7.70 16.12
CA PHE A 57 2.25 -6.33 16.25
C PHE A 57 1.60 -5.74 14.98
N SER A 58 1.69 -6.40 13.82
CA SER A 58 1.02 -5.93 12.61
C SER A 58 -0.41 -6.45 12.54
N LYS A 59 -1.41 -5.56 12.68
CA LYS A 59 -2.65 -5.75 11.92
C LYS A 59 -2.22 -5.79 10.45
N GLY A 60 -2.49 -6.90 9.78
CA GLY A 60 -1.88 -7.26 8.51
C GLY A 60 -1.94 -6.21 7.43
N TYR A 61 -1.09 -6.41 6.43
CA TYR A 61 -1.21 -5.67 5.19
C TYR A 61 -2.64 -5.75 4.65
N ASN A 62 -3.14 -4.61 4.20
CA ASN A 62 -4.46 -4.48 3.62
C ASN A 62 -4.45 -4.82 2.12
N PRO A 63 -5.02 -5.97 1.71
CA PRO A 63 -4.98 -6.43 0.32
C PRO A 63 -5.82 -5.58 -0.64
N TYR A 64 -6.73 -4.73 -0.13
CA TYR A 64 -7.57 -3.87 -0.97
C TYR A 64 -6.74 -2.93 -1.83
N VAL A 65 -5.62 -2.42 -1.31
CA VAL A 65 -4.75 -1.49 -2.04
C VAL A 65 -4.12 -2.16 -3.26
N ASP A 66 -3.56 -3.36 -3.08
CA ASP A 66 -3.01 -4.16 -4.18
C ASP A 66 -4.09 -4.54 -5.20
N ASN A 67 -5.25 -4.99 -4.72
CA ASN A 67 -6.39 -5.34 -5.57
C ASN A 67 -6.89 -4.15 -6.39
N PHE A 68 -6.98 -2.96 -5.77
CA PHE A 68 -7.42 -1.76 -6.46
C PHE A 68 -6.41 -1.30 -7.49
N PHE A 69 -5.12 -1.20 -7.12
CA PHE A 69 -4.06 -0.84 -8.07
C PHE A 69 -4.01 -1.81 -9.26
N ASN A 70 -3.98 -3.12 -9.00
CA ASN A 70 -3.85 -4.11 -10.07
C ASN A 70 -5.07 -4.12 -10.99
N SER A 71 -6.29 -4.05 -10.43
CA SER A 71 -7.51 -3.97 -11.25
C SER A 71 -7.56 -2.67 -12.07
N TYR A 72 -7.13 -1.54 -11.51
CA TYR A 72 -7.03 -0.26 -12.22
C TYR A 72 -6.02 -0.32 -13.37
N TYR A 73 -4.83 -0.83 -13.13
CA TYR A 73 -3.83 -1.05 -14.17
C TYR A 73 -4.34 -1.95 -15.30
N ASN A 74 -4.97 -3.08 -14.96
CA ASN A 74 -5.48 -4.02 -15.95
C ASN A 74 -6.58 -3.40 -16.81
N LEU A 75 -7.51 -2.67 -16.19
CA LEU A 75 -8.57 -1.96 -16.89
C LEU A 75 -8.00 -0.92 -17.87
N ILE A 76 -6.96 -0.19 -17.47
CA ILE A 76 -6.24 0.74 -18.35
C ILE A 76 -5.62 -0.01 -19.53
N ILE A 77 -4.81 -1.03 -19.28
CA ILE A 77 -4.09 -1.75 -20.34
C ILE A 77 -5.02 -2.42 -21.35
N GLN A 78 -6.21 -2.85 -20.91
CA GLN A 78 -7.23 -3.42 -21.79
C GLN A 78 -7.84 -2.37 -22.73
N ASN A 79 -7.97 -1.11 -22.27
CA ASN A 79 -8.76 -0.09 -22.96
C ASN A 79 -7.95 1.03 -23.64
N ILE A 80 -6.62 1.07 -23.47
CA ILE A 80 -5.77 2.01 -24.20
C ILE A 80 -5.22 1.45 -25.53
N PRO A 81 -4.89 2.31 -26.51
CA PRO A 81 -4.29 1.88 -27.78
C PRO A 81 -3.01 1.05 -27.59
N LYS A 82 -2.75 0.10 -28.50
CA LYS A 82 -1.56 -0.76 -28.45
C LYS A 82 -0.25 0.02 -28.39
N SER A 83 -0.16 1.15 -29.11
CA SER A 83 1.01 2.05 -29.13
C SER A 83 1.32 2.68 -27.78
N GLU A 84 0.31 2.80 -26.91
CA GLU A 84 0.40 3.46 -25.62
C GLU A 84 0.66 2.50 -24.45
N LYS A 85 0.35 1.20 -24.62
CA LYS A 85 0.60 0.15 -23.63
C LYS A 85 2.03 0.12 -23.08
N PRO A 86 3.10 0.37 -23.86
CA PRO A 86 4.47 0.41 -23.33
C PRO A 86 4.65 1.43 -22.20
N LYS A 87 4.03 2.62 -22.29
CA LYS A 87 4.15 3.67 -21.26
C LYS A 87 3.44 3.25 -19.97
N ALA A 88 2.19 2.81 -20.06
CA ALA A 88 1.44 2.34 -18.89
C ALA A 88 2.11 1.13 -18.21
N ARG A 89 2.66 0.18 -19.01
CA ARG A 89 3.48 -0.93 -18.49
C ARG A 89 4.73 -0.45 -17.79
N GLN A 90 5.39 0.59 -18.31
CA GLN A 90 6.59 1.14 -17.70
C GLN A 90 6.28 1.73 -16.32
N ILE A 91 5.21 2.53 -16.20
CA ILE A 91 4.73 3.06 -14.92
C ILE A 91 4.53 1.92 -13.91
N ALA A 92 3.76 0.89 -14.29
CA ALA A 92 3.51 -0.24 -13.38
C ALA A 92 4.80 -0.97 -12.97
N ARG A 93 5.73 -1.21 -13.91
CA ARG A 93 7.02 -1.84 -13.61
C ARG A 93 7.86 -1.03 -12.64
N ASP A 94 7.93 0.29 -12.82
CA ASP A 94 8.74 1.15 -11.95
C ASP A 94 8.17 1.21 -10.54
N ILE A 95 6.84 1.16 -10.41
CA ILE A 95 6.16 1.13 -9.12
C ILE A 95 6.35 -0.21 -8.40
N MET A 96 6.29 -1.34 -9.11
CA MET A 96 6.60 -2.65 -8.49
C MET A 96 8.05 -2.70 -8.02
N LYS A 97 9.01 -2.18 -8.80
CA LYS A 97 10.41 -2.08 -8.37
C LYS A 97 10.59 -1.20 -7.14
N ASP A 98 9.85 -0.10 -7.05
CA ASP A 98 9.91 0.80 -5.91
C ASP A 98 9.35 0.14 -4.64
N ARG A 99 8.18 -0.49 -4.76
CA ARG A 99 7.55 -1.31 -3.73
C ARG A 99 8.50 -2.38 -3.19
N ASP A 100 9.23 -3.05 -4.07
CA ASP A 100 10.14 -4.14 -3.71
C ASP A 100 11.35 -3.69 -2.87
N LYS A 101 11.70 -2.40 -2.89
CA LYS A 101 12.79 -1.87 -2.03
C LYS A 101 12.44 -1.96 -0.55
N ALA A 102 11.16 -1.86 -0.19
CA ALA A 102 10.71 -1.89 1.20
C ALA A 102 11.18 -3.16 1.93
N ILE A 103 11.19 -4.29 1.22
CA ILE A 103 11.57 -5.58 1.79
C ILE A 103 13.07 -5.76 1.92
N ILE A 104 13.84 -5.16 1.01
CA ILE A 104 15.31 -5.15 1.13
C ILE A 104 15.71 -4.46 2.43
N GLU A 105 15.07 -3.32 2.73
CA GLU A 105 15.29 -2.57 3.97
C GLU A 105 14.87 -3.36 5.20
N ILE A 106 13.66 -3.96 5.20
CA ILE A 106 13.22 -4.80 6.33
C ILE A 106 14.18 -5.96 6.58
N ASN A 107 14.50 -6.74 5.55
CA ASN A 107 15.32 -7.94 5.73
C ASN A 107 16.69 -7.59 6.34
N SER A 108 17.26 -6.46 5.92
CA SER A 108 18.52 -5.95 6.51
C SER A 108 18.37 -5.59 7.99
N GLN A 109 17.26 -4.94 8.37
CA GLN A 109 16.99 -4.58 9.77
C GLN A 109 16.68 -5.81 10.62
N VAL A 110 15.98 -6.81 10.09
CA VAL A 110 15.67 -8.06 10.79
C VAL A 110 16.95 -8.81 11.14
N GLU A 111 17.86 -8.97 10.18
CA GLU A 111 19.15 -9.63 10.45
C GLU A 111 20.02 -8.82 11.42
N TYR A 112 19.98 -7.49 11.34
CA TYR A 112 20.65 -6.61 12.31
C TYR A 112 20.11 -6.83 13.73
N TYR A 113 18.79 -6.79 13.92
CA TYR A 113 18.18 -7.02 15.24
C TYR A 113 18.37 -8.44 15.76
N LYS A 114 18.45 -9.43 14.88
CA LYS A 114 18.78 -10.81 15.25
C LYS A 114 20.22 -10.92 15.77
N THR A 115 21.15 -10.23 15.13
CA THR A 115 22.56 -10.15 15.57
C THR A 115 22.65 -9.47 16.93
N LEU A 116 22.01 -8.30 17.10
CA LEU A 116 21.95 -7.59 18.38
C LEU A 116 21.39 -8.45 19.51
N ARG A 117 20.34 -9.24 19.24
CA ARG A 117 19.77 -10.17 20.24
C ARG A 117 20.77 -11.23 20.66
N GLN A 118 21.46 -11.85 19.70
CA GLN A 118 22.49 -12.85 20.01
C GLN A 118 23.64 -12.25 20.83
N GLU A 119 24.08 -11.03 20.52
CA GLU A 119 25.13 -10.32 21.25
C GLU A 119 24.68 -9.96 22.68
N ALA A 120 23.45 -9.46 22.83
CA ALA A 120 22.86 -9.17 24.14
C ALA A 120 22.68 -10.44 25.00
N ASP A 121 22.21 -11.54 24.42
CA ASP A 121 22.07 -12.84 25.08
C ASP A 121 23.43 -13.40 25.55
N ASN A 122 24.51 -13.03 24.85
CA ASN A 122 25.89 -13.34 25.23
C ASN A 122 26.48 -12.34 26.24
N GLY A 123 25.70 -11.37 26.73
CA GLY A 123 26.08 -10.42 27.78
C GLY A 123 26.60 -9.07 27.30
N ASP A 124 26.47 -8.73 26.02
CA ASP A 124 26.87 -7.41 25.51
C ASP A 124 25.88 -6.31 25.94
N ALA A 125 26.35 -5.42 26.81
CA ALA A 125 25.53 -4.36 27.41
C ALA A 125 25.17 -3.24 26.42
N GLU A 126 25.97 -3.02 25.38
CA GLU A 126 25.67 -2.02 24.33
C GLU A 126 24.48 -2.49 23.49
N SER A 127 24.50 -3.76 23.07
CA SER A 127 23.42 -4.40 22.31
C SER A 127 22.11 -4.47 23.10
N ASP A 128 22.16 -4.81 24.40
CA ASP A 128 20.96 -4.79 25.26
C ASP A 128 20.36 -3.36 25.36
N ASN A 129 21.20 -2.34 25.50
CA ASN A 129 20.75 -0.94 25.53
C ASN A 129 20.11 -0.50 24.20
N LEU A 130 20.69 -0.89 23.06
CA LEU A 130 20.14 -0.59 21.73
C LEU A 130 18.79 -1.27 21.49
N LEU A 131 18.62 -2.51 21.94
CA LEU A 131 17.34 -3.23 21.88
C LEU A 131 16.28 -2.55 22.73
N ARG A 132 16.61 -2.18 23.97
CA ARG A 132 15.69 -1.44 24.87
C ARG A 132 15.30 -0.07 24.31
N TYR A 133 16.25 0.65 23.72
CA TYR A 133 15.97 1.92 23.06
C TYR A 133 15.01 1.74 21.88
N SER A 134 15.28 0.78 20.99
CA SER A 134 14.41 0.50 19.84
C SER A 134 12.99 0.11 20.27
N ALA A 135 12.86 -0.75 21.30
CA ALA A 135 11.57 -1.12 21.86
C ALA A 135 10.82 0.07 22.49
N LYS A 136 11.54 1.01 23.11
CA LYS A 136 10.95 2.22 23.71
C LYS A 136 10.49 3.23 22.66
N GLU A 137 11.22 3.38 21.55
CA GLU A 137 10.85 4.28 20.46
C GLU A 137 9.72 3.72 19.59
N GLY A 138 9.33 2.46 19.77
CA GLY A 138 8.17 1.87 19.08
C GLY A 138 8.33 1.82 17.56
N VAL A 139 9.57 1.76 17.06
CA VAL A 139 9.85 1.68 15.62
C VAL A 139 9.55 0.26 15.16
N ASP A 140 8.33 0.05 14.68
CA ASP A 140 7.95 -1.20 14.04
C ASP A 140 8.37 -1.14 12.56
N THR A 141 9.50 -1.77 12.25
CA THR A 141 10.05 -1.92 10.90
C THR A 141 9.01 -2.45 9.90
N TYR A 142 8.04 -3.27 10.34
CA TYR A 142 6.99 -3.80 9.47
C TYR A 142 5.94 -2.75 9.11
N VAL A 143 5.57 -1.91 10.07
CA VAL A 143 4.67 -0.77 9.84
C VAL A 143 5.28 0.19 8.83
N VAL A 144 6.59 0.47 8.95
CA VAL A 144 7.32 1.31 7.98
C VAL A 144 7.22 0.73 6.57
N ALA A 145 7.39 -0.58 6.42
CA ALA A 145 7.31 -1.21 5.12
C ALA A 145 5.91 -1.26 4.53
N ILE A 146 4.87 -1.49 5.34
CA ILE A 146 3.47 -1.39 4.90
C ILE A 146 3.25 0.01 4.32
N PHE A 147 3.68 1.07 5.02
CA PHE A 147 3.54 2.44 4.54
C PHE A 147 4.33 2.69 3.24
N GLN A 148 5.55 2.18 3.12
CA GLN A 148 6.33 2.29 1.89
C GLN A 148 5.64 1.58 0.71
N ILE A 149 5.12 0.38 0.93
CA ILE A 149 4.41 -0.42 -0.07
C ILE A 149 3.13 0.30 -0.53
N GLU A 150 2.31 0.76 0.41
CA GLU A 150 1.08 1.53 0.12
C GLU A 150 1.38 2.83 -0.62
N LYS A 151 2.45 3.54 -0.23
CA LYS A 151 2.92 4.74 -0.93
C LYS A 151 3.31 4.44 -2.37
N SER A 152 4.02 3.35 -2.63
CA SER A 152 4.36 2.95 -4.00
C SER A 152 3.08 2.67 -4.80
N TYR A 153 2.10 1.94 -4.25
CA TYR A 153 0.81 1.72 -4.92
C TYR A 153 0.07 3.01 -5.23
N TYR A 154 -0.01 3.94 -4.27
CA TYR A 154 -0.62 5.25 -4.51
C TYR A 154 0.10 6.01 -5.63
N ASN A 155 1.44 6.06 -5.61
CA ASN A 155 2.22 6.70 -6.66
C ASN A 155 1.94 6.10 -8.04
N GLY A 156 1.73 4.78 -8.10
CA GLY A 156 1.32 4.12 -9.33
C GLY A 156 -0.05 4.56 -9.81
N MET A 157 -1.04 4.67 -8.91
CA MET A 157 -2.34 5.21 -9.27
C MET A 157 -2.25 6.68 -9.70
N LEU A 158 -1.42 7.50 -9.03
CA LEU A 158 -1.17 8.89 -9.38
C LEU A 158 -0.60 9.02 -10.80
N TYR A 159 0.44 8.25 -11.12
CA TYR A 159 1.09 8.31 -12.43
C TYR A 159 0.20 7.76 -13.54
N LEU A 160 -0.51 6.65 -13.30
CA LEU A 160 -1.50 6.12 -14.24
C LEU A 160 -2.65 7.10 -14.46
N THR A 161 -3.12 7.77 -13.41
CA THR A 161 -4.20 8.77 -13.50
C THR A 161 -3.75 10.00 -14.28
N ASN A 162 -2.57 10.56 -13.99
CA ASN A 162 -2.02 11.67 -14.77
C ASN A 162 -1.84 11.29 -16.24
N TYR A 163 -1.37 10.08 -16.51
CA TYR A 163 -1.30 9.53 -17.86
C TYR A 163 -2.68 9.48 -18.54
N LEU A 164 -3.70 8.92 -17.88
CA LEU A 164 -5.06 8.87 -18.43
C LEU A 164 -5.61 10.28 -18.69
N LEU A 165 -5.48 11.20 -17.74
CA LEU A 165 -5.99 12.55 -17.89
C LEU A 165 -5.35 13.30 -19.07
N GLN A 166 -4.08 13.03 -19.35
CA GLN A 166 -3.37 13.65 -20.47
C GLN A 166 -3.71 13.01 -21.82
N TYR A 167 -3.79 11.68 -21.89
CA TYR A 167 -3.82 10.96 -23.18
C TYR A 167 -5.13 10.21 -23.45
N GLN A 168 -5.89 9.88 -22.41
CA GLN A 168 -7.12 9.07 -22.46
C GLN A 168 -8.20 9.59 -21.47
N PRO A 169 -8.54 10.89 -21.47
CA PRO A 169 -9.41 11.47 -20.43
C PRO A 169 -10.82 10.87 -20.42
N ASN A 170 -11.31 10.45 -21.59
CA ASN A 170 -12.60 9.75 -21.70
C ASN A 170 -12.59 8.41 -20.96
N LEU A 171 -11.46 7.69 -20.96
CA LEU A 171 -11.33 6.44 -20.21
C LEU A 171 -11.39 6.70 -18.71
N PHE A 172 -10.69 7.73 -18.22
CA PHE A 172 -10.76 8.13 -16.82
C PHE A 172 -12.21 8.42 -16.38
N ASN A 173 -12.94 9.23 -17.16
CA ASN A 173 -14.33 9.56 -16.85
C ASN A 173 -15.26 8.34 -16.89
N LYS A 174 -14.98 7.33 -17.73
CA LYS A 174 -15.74 6.08 -17.74
C LYS A 174 -15.46 5.22 -16.51
N ILE A 175 -14.20 5.16 -16.06
CA ILE A 175 -13.81 4.39 -14.87
C ILE A 175 -14.47 5.00 -13.62
N PHE A 176 -14.38 6.32 -13.47
CA PHE A 176 -14.84 7.04 -12.28
C PHE A 176 -16.15 7.78 -12.53
N TYR A 177 -17.10 7.15 -13.24
CA TYR A 177 -18.31 7.79 -13.77
C TYR A 177 -19.25 8.39 -12.72
N THR A 178 -19.21 7.88 -11.49
CA THR A 178 -20.02 8.37 -10.36
C THR A 178 -19.59 9.77 -9.92
N ASN A 179 -18.28 10.03 -9.88
CA ASN A 179 -17.74 11.31 -9.43
C ASN A 179 -16.34 11.62 -10.02
N PRO A 180 -16.21 11.84 -11.34
CA PRO A 180 -14.89 11.97 -11.97
C PRO A 180 -14.05 13.10 -11.39
N LEU A 181 -14.68 14.21 -10.97
CA LEU A 181 -13.98 15.36 -10.40
C LEU A 181 -13.35 15.03 -9.04
N LYS A 182 -14.07 14.36 -8.14
CA LYS A 182 -13.53 13.97 -6.83
C LYS A 182 -12.40 12.95 -6.98
N TYR A 183 -12.56 11.93 -7.82
CA TYR A 183 -11.48 10.98 -8.07
C TYR A 183 -10.27 11.63 -8.72
N LYS A 184 -10.47 12.60 -9.61
CA LYS A 184 -9.35 13.37 -10.18
C LYS A 184 -8.60 14.11 -9.08
N GLN A 185 -9.29 14.79 -8.17
CA GLN A 185 -8.65 15.48 -7.04
C GLN A 185 -7.86 14.50 -6.17
N LEU A 186 -8.49 13.39 -5.74
CA LEU A 186 -7.86 12.37 -4.90
C LEU A 186 -6.64 11.73 -5.57
N LEU A 187 -6.75 11.35 -6.84
CA LEU A 187 -5.72 10.59 -7.55
C LEU A 187 -4.69 11.46 -8.29
N THR A 188 -4.76 12.79 -8.17
CA THR A 188 -3.74 13.71 -8.70
C THR A 188 -3.00 14.50 -7.63
N GLN A 189 -3.41 14.35 -6.37
CA GLN A 189 -2.77 15.04 -5.26
C GLN A 189 -1.35 14.49 -5.08
N LYS A 190 -0.34 15.34 -5.26
CA LYS A 190 1.00 15.04 -4.78
C LYS A 190 0.97 15.07 -3.26
N LEU A 191 1.45 13.99 -2.66
CA LEU A 191 1.47 13.85 -1.22
C LEU A 191 2.85 14.21 -0.70
N ASP A 192 2.87 14.86 0.46
CA ASP A 192 4.01 14.76 1.36
C ASP A 192 4.05 13.36 1.96
N ASP A 193 5.25 12.85 2.25
CA ASP A 193 5.51 11.46 2.63
C ASP A 193 4.66 10.90 3.78
N ASN A 194 4.06 11.78 4.61
CA ASN A 194 3.26 11.42 5.79
C ASN A 194 1.73 11.37 5.54
N VAL A 195 1.23 11.68 4.33
CA VAL A 195 -0.23 11.80 4.03
C VAL A 195 -0.74 10.68 3.11
N ALA A 196 0.16 9.87 2.55
CA ALA A 196 -0.17 8.99 1.43
C ALA A 196 -1.17 7.87 1.72
N THR A 197 -1.07 7.31 2.92
CA THR A 197 -1.79 6.10 3.29
C THR A 197 -3.25 6.41 3.66
N GLY A 198 -3.50 7.56 4.30
CA GLY A 198 -4.85 8.06 4.55
C GLY A 198 -5.64 8.36 3.26
N LEU A 199 -4.99 8.96 2.26
CA LEU A 199 -5.65 9.31 1.00
C LEU A 199 -5.98 8.07 0.14
N LEU A 200 -5.12 7.07 0.20
CA LEU A 200 -5.33 5.78 -0.46
C LEU A 200 -6.53 5.04 0.13
N ALA A 201 -6.61 4.99 1.46
CA ALA A 201 -7.75 4.45 2.18
C ALA A 201 -9.04 5.23 1.86
N GLU A 202 -9.01 6.57 1.88
CA GLU A 202 -10.15 7.42 1.49
C GLU A 202 -10.64 7.08 0.07
N THR A 203 -9.70 6.92 -0.86
CA THR A 203 -10.02 6.60 -2.26
C THR A 203 -10.70 5.23 -2.40
N CYS A 204 -10.17 4.21 -1.71
CA CYS A 204 -10.78 2.87 -1.73
C CYS A 204 -12.17 2.88 -1.09
N ASN A 205 -12.34 3.56 0.05
CA ASN A 205 -13.64 3.67 0.72
C ASN A 205 -14.68 4.36 -0.16
N LEU A 206 -14.30 5.48 -0.79
CA LEU A 206 -15.18 6.16 -1.74
C LEU A 206 -15.53 5.25 -2.92
N ALA A 207 -14.54 4.56 -3.50
CA ALA A 207 -14.76 3.61 -4.60
C ALA A 207 -15.71 2.46 -4.24
N TYR A 208 -15.67 1.98 -3.00
CA TYR A 208 -16.60 0.96 -2.54
C TYR A 208 -18.02 1.52 -2.38
N LYS A 209 -18.15 2.70 -1.75
CA LYS A 209 -19.44 3.39 -1.58
C LYS A 209 -20.11 3.76 -2.91
N ASP A 210 -19.29 4.15 -3.89
CA ASP A 210 -19.74 4.46 -5.24
C ASP A 210 -20.01 3.20 -6.09
N GLY A 211 -19.79 1.99 -5.56
CA GLY A 211 -19.98 0.73 -6.27
C GLY A 211 -19.01 0.54 -7.45
N LEU A 212 -17.84 1.20 -7.41
CA LEU A 212 -16.79 1.07 -8.41
C LEU A 212 -15.88 -0.13 -8.15
N ILE A 213 -15.69 -0.51 -6.88
CA ILE A 213 -14.96 -1.73 -6.46
C ILE A 213 -15.89 -2.69 -5.72
N ASN A 214 -15.57 -3.98 -5.77
CA ASN A 214 -16.27 -5.01 -4.99
C ASN A 214 -15.69 -5.17 -3.57
N GLU A 215 -16.23 -6.13 -2.82
CA GLU A 215 -15.79 -6.50 -1.47
C GLU A 215 -14.32 -6.96 -1.39
N THR A 216 -13.70 -7.33 -2.51
CA THR A 216 -12.26 -7.67 -2.56
C THR A 216 -11.36 -6.49 -2.89
N GLY A 217 -11.93 -5.31 -3.17
CA GLY A 217 -11.19 -4.12 -3.57
C GLY A 217 -10.89 -4.02 -5.06
N LYS A 218 -11.43 -4.91 -5.90
CA LYS A 218 -11.22 -4.90 -7.35
C LYS A 218 -12.24 -4.04 -8.05
N LEU A 219 -11.81 -3.23 -9.01
CA LEU A 219 -12.70 -2.49 -9.90
C LEU A 219 -13.65 -3.43 -10.65
N ILE A 220 -14.95 -3.14 -10.60
CA ILE A 220 -16.01 -3.88 -11.31
C ILE A 220 -16.59 -3.10 -12.51
N VAL A 221 -16.01 -1.94 -12.80
CA VAL A 221 -16.47 -1.05 -13.87
C VAL A 221 -16.30 -1.70 -15.24
N LYS A 222 -17.39 -1.74 -16.00
CA LYS A 222 -17.37 -2.16 -17.40
C LYS A 222 -17.14 -0.94 -18.29
N VAL A 223 -15.99 -0.91 -18.95
CA VAL A 223 -15.71 0.07 -19.99
C VAL A 223 -16.06 -0.60 -21.31
N ASP A 224 -17.16 -0.20 -21.94
CA ASP A 224 -17.49 -0.72 -23.26
C ASP A 224 -16.34 -0.42 -24.23
N SER A 225 -15.73 -1.50 -24.73
CA SER A 225 -14.72 -1.46 -25.78
C SER A 225 -15.43 -1.02 -27.06
N LYS A 226 -15.08 0.17 -27.56
CA LYS A 226 -15.42 0.57 -28.93
C LYS A 226 -14.69 -0.32 -29.94
#